data_AF-A0A7S4CKF1-F1
#
_entry.id   AF-A0A7S4CKF1-F1
#
_cell.length_a   1.000
_cell.length_b   1.000
_cell.length_c   1.000
_cell.angle_alpha   90.00
_cell.angle_beta   90.00
_cell.angle_gamma   90.00
#
_symmetry.space_group_name_H-M   'P 1'
#
loop_
_entity.id
_entity.type
_entity.pdbx_description
1 polymer ?
#
loop_
_entity_poly.entity_id
_entity_poly.type
_entity_poly.pdbx_seq_one_letter_code
_entity_poly.pdbx_strand_id
1 'polypeptide(L)'
;YVVGIGDRHQDNFLIDETTGQIIPIDFGRAFGYGAEAQPVPELIPFRLTNQMLNVLQPLGVQPLLRADMIACMKALHANQRIILDTLEVFVHEPLMEWVAEVQKEKGRLGGSDESETKPRYPKEKLTAVEMKLNHYHPVPITAQELDRNTKVDKTVQKVRPDIRNIKPHIKKVLIGDRASLRAKCLPTDADPHGTLESHQCADIAQQIDCLIDQATDLTILGRTWIGWMPFL
;
A
#
# COMPACT_ATOMS: atom_id res chain seq x y z
N TYR A 1 -4.06 -3.40 -4.18
CA TYR A 1 -3.84 -1.95 -4.27
C TYR A 1 -5.05 -1.09 -3.87
N VAL A 2 -6.14 -0.98 -4.65
CA VAL A 2 -7.23 0.00 -4.40
C VAL A 2 -7.79 -0.07 -2.99
N VAL A 3 -8.27 -1.25 -2.57
CA VAL A 3 -8.77 -1.49 -1.19
C VAL A 3 -7.63 -1.50 -0.15
N GLY A 4 -6.37 -1.53 -0.58
CA GLY A 4 -5.21 -1.54 0.33
C GLY A 4 -5.05 -2.83 1.13
N ILE A 5 -5.32 -3.98 0.50
CA ILE A 5 -5.16 -5.29 1.13
C ILE A 5 -3.66 -5.60 1.31
N GLY A 6 -3.22 -5.72 2.57
CA GLY A 6 -1.86 -6.10 2.97
C GLY A 6 -1.76 -7.59 3.29
N ASP A 7 -0.64 -8.04 3.86
CA ASP A 7 -0.36 -9.43 4.21
C ASP A 7 -0.46 -10.40 3.01
N ARG A 8 0.05 -9.97 1.84
CA ARG A 8 0.00 -10.77 0.60
C ARG A 8 1.21 -11.72 0.47
N HIS A 9 1.42 -12.56 1.47
CA HIS A 9 2.38 -13.67 1.42
C HIS A 9 1.87 -14.82 0.53
N GLN A 10 2.75 -15.78 0.22
CA GLN A 10 2.45 -16.88 -0.71
C GLN A 10 1.21 -17.71 -0.31
N ASP A 11 1.01 -17.99 0.99
CA ASP A 11 -0.11 -18.83 1.44
C ASP A 11 -1.48 -18.15 1.26
N ASN A 12 -1.51 -16.84 0.99
CA ASN A 12 -2.74 -16.10 0.72
C ASN A 12 -3.12 -16.08 -0.78
N PHE A 13 -2.46 -16.92 -1.58
CA PHE A 13 -2.79 -17.15 -2.99
C PHE A 13 -3.00 -18.63 -3.23
N LEU A 14 -4.22 -19.00 -3.60
CA LEU A 14 -4.52 -20.33 -4.14
C LEU A 14 -4.37 -20.29 -5.67
N ILE A 15 -3.99 -21.41 -6.26
CA ILE A 15 -3.93 -21.58 -7.71
C ILE A 15 -4.88 -22.71 -8.08
N ASP A 16 -5.81 -22.43 -8.99
CA ASP A 16 -6.58 -23.48 -9.65
C ASP A 16 -5.66 -24.19 -10.65
N GLU A 17 -5.32 -25.45 -10.36
CA GLU A 17 -4.42 -26.26 -11.17
C GLU A 17 -4.99 -26.59 -12.57
N THR A 18 -6.30 -26.46 -12.77
CA THR A 18 -6.94 -26.72 -14.07
C THR A 18 -6.87 -25.51 -14.98
N THR A 19 -7.12 -24.32 -14.44
CA THR A 19 -7.23 -23.07 -15.21
C THR A 19 -6.00 -22.18 -15.13
N GLY A 20 -5.13 -22.40 -14.14
CA GLY A 20 -4.03 -21.51 -13.78
C GLY A 20 -4.48 -20.22 -13.09
N GLN A 21 -5.76 -20.09 -12.73
CA GLN A 21 -6.28 -18.88 -12.10
C GLN A 21 -5.73 -18.70 -10.68
N ILE A 22 -5.28 -17.48 -10.38
CA ILE A 22 -4.86 -17.09 -9.03
C ILE A 22 -6.09 -16.60 -8.25
N ILE A 23 -6.34 -17.19 -7.09
CA ILE A 23 -7.45 -16.87 -6.19
C ILE A 23 -6.86 -16.33 -4.88
N PRO A 24 -6.92 -15.01 -4.65
CA PRO A 24 -6.49 -14.44 -3.37
C PRO A 24 -7.48 -14.81 -2.26
N ILE A 25 -6.96 -15.13 -1.09
CA ILE A 25 -7.75 -15.42 0.12
C ILE A 25 -7.31 -14.51 1.28
N ASP A 26 -7.96 -14.67 2.43
CA ASP A 26 -7.72 -13.97 3.68
C ASP A 26 -7.62 -12.44 3.50
N PHE A 27 -8.74 -11.73 3.64
CA PHE A 27 -8.79 -10.28 3.46
C PHE A 27 -8.80 -9.52 4.80
N GLY A 28 -8.34 -10.16 5.89
CA GLY A 28 -8.40 -9.60 7.25
C GLY A 28 -7.56 -8.34 7.46
N ARG A 29 -6.60 -8.03 6.58
CA ARG A 29 -5.73 -6.85 6.63
C ARG A 29 -6.01 -5.92 5.43
N ALA A 30 -6.92 -4.97 5.59
CA ALA A 30 -7.36 -4.07 4.51
C ALA A 30 -7.02 -2.60 4.76
N PHE A 31 -7.32 -1.73 3.79
CA PHE A 31 -7.19 -0.27 3.86
C PHE A 31 -5.83 0.24 4.34
N GLY A 32 -4.74 -0.35 3.82
CA GLY A 32 -3.38 0.09 4.13
C GLY A 32 -2.87 -0.38 5.49
N TYR A 33 -3.54 -1.35 6.13
CA TYR A 33 -3.11 -1.92 7.41
C TYR A 33 -1.63 -2.37 7.40
N GLY A 34 -1.16 -2.95 6.28
CA GLY A 34 0.22 -3.41 6.13
C GLY A 34 1.26 -2.31 6.38
N ALA A 35 1.06 -1.11 5.85
CA ALA A 35 1.96 0.03 6.10
C ALA A 35 1.68 0.73 7.44
N GLU A 36 0.40 0.82 7.84
CA GLU A 36 -0.05 1.61 8.99
C GLU A 36 0.13 0.91 10.34
N ALA A 37 0.02 -0.41 10.41
CA ALA A 37 -0.14 -1.10 11.69
C ALA A 37 0.84 -2.25 11.93
N GLN A 38 1.66 -2.62 10.94
CA GLN A 38 2.68 -3.66 11.12
C GLN A 38 3.99 -3.11 11.71
N PRO A 39 4.69 -3.87 12.58
CA PRO A 39 6.02 -3.53 13.07
C PRO A 39 7.06 -3.37 11.96
N VAL A 40 7.01 -4.26 10.96
CA VAL A 40 7.75 -4.16 9.69
C VAL A 40 6.71 -3.75 8.64
N PRO A 41 6.75 -2.50 8.13
CA PRO A 41 5.67 -1.98 7.31
C PRO A 41 5.73 -2.57 5.90
N GLU A 42 4.58 -2.97 5.37
CA GLU A 42 4.47 -3.44 3.99
C GLU A 42 4.40 -2.24 3.03
N LEU A 43 5.46 -2.02 2.25
CA LEU A 43 5.56 -0.92 1.29
C LEU A 43 5.18 -1.34 -0.14
N ILE A 44 4.82 -2.61 -0.33
CA ILE A 44 4.56 -3.23 -1.64
C ILE A 44 3.06 -3.12 -1.95
N PRO A 45 2.64 -2.53 -3.09
CA PRO A 45 1.23 -2.29 -3.38
C PRO A 45 0.44 -3.55 -3.77
N PHE A 46 1.14 -4.56 -4.30
CA PHE A 46 0.67 -5.92 -4.59
C PHE A 46 1.87 -6.84 -4.81
N ARG A 47 1.71 -8.14 -4.58
CA ARG A 47 2.77 -9.12 -4.81
C ARG A 47 3.07 -9.23 -6.30
N LEU A 48 4.30 -8.88 -6.70
CA LEU A 48 4.85 -9.13 -8.03
C LEU A 48 6.35 -9.41 -7.88
N THR A 49 6.67 -10.65 -7.53
CA THR A 49 8.03 -11.10 -7.20
C THR A 49 8.74 -11.70 -8.41
N ASN A 50 10.02 -12.05 -8.25
CA ASN A 50 10.82 -12.62 -9.33
C ASN A 50 10.24 -13.90 -9.92
N GLN A 51 9.68 -14.82 -9.12
CA GLN A 51 9.05 -16.03 -9.65
C GLN A 51 7.86 -15.68 -10.55
N MET A 52 7.03 -14.71 -10.15
CA MET A 52 5.91 -14.25 -10.97
C MET A 52 6.41 -13.58 -12.26
N LEU A 53 7.46 -12.75 -12.18
CA LEU A 53 8.07 -12.11 -13.35
C LEU A 53 8.68 -13.14 -14.31
N ASN A 54 9.25 -14.22 -13.79
CA ASN A 54 9.84 -15.30 -14.58
C ASN A 54 8.78 -16.08 -15.36
N VAL A 55 7.59 -16.29 -14.79
CA VAL A 55 6.46 -16.92 -15.51
C VAL A 55 6.01 -16.09 -16.72
N LEU A 56 6.18 -14.77 -16.67
CA LEU A 56 5.83 -13.87 -17.77
C LEU A 56 6.90 -13.82 -18.88
N GLN A 57 8.06 -14.49 -18.71
CA GLN A 57 9.11 -14.50 -19.72
C GLN A 57 8.75 -15.40 -20.91
N PRO A 58 9.23 -15.07 -22.14
CA PRO A 58 10.14 -13.97 -22.47
C PRO A 58 9.44 -12.62 -22.76
N LEU A 59 8.11 -12.58 -22.77
CA LEU A 59 7.34 -11.39 -23.17
C LEU A 59 7.40 -10.27 -22.11
N GLY A 60 7.43 -10.64 -20.83
CA GLY A 60 7.52 -9.74 -19.70
C GLY A 60 6.20 -9.10 -19.29
N VAL A 61 6.28 -8.23 -18.27
CA VAL A 61 5.12 -7.58 -17.61
C VAL A 61 4.38 -6.62 -18.54
N GLN A 62 5.11 -5.94 -19.41
CA GLN A 62 4.59 -4.87 -20.25
C GLN A 62 3.45 -5.36 -21.18
N PRO A 63 3.63 -6.39 -22.00
CA PRO A 63 2.55 -6.92 -22.85
C PRO A 63 1.55 -7.81 -22.09
N LEU A 64 1.97 -8.54 -21.05
CA LEU A 64 1.15 -9.59 -20.44
C LEU A 64 0.34 -9.15 -19.22
N LEU A 65 0.68 -8.03 -18.58
CA LEU A 65 0.04 -7.61 -17.32
C LEU A 65 -0.33 -6.13 -17.32
N ARG A 66 0.56 -5.26 -17.82
CA ARG A 66 0.33 -3.81 -17.74
C ARG A 66 -0.94 -3.37 -18.48
N ALA A 67 -1.19 -3.90 -19.68
CA ALA A 67 -2.37 -3.54 -20.46
C ALA A 67 -3.68 -3.86 -19.71
N ASP A 68 -3.76 -5.04 -19.10
CA ASP A 68 -4.91 -5.48 -18.32
C ASP A 68 -5.06 -4.68 -17.02
N MET A 69 -3.94 -4.38 -16.34
CA MET A 69 -3.95 -3.49 -15.17
C MET A 69 -4.50 -2.10 -15.51
N ILE A 70 -4.12 -1.52 -16.64
CA ILE A 70 -4.64 -0.23 -17.11
C ILE A 70 -6.14 -0.32 -17.42
N ALA A 71 -6.56 -1.36 -18.14
CA ALA A 71 -7.97 -1.57 -18.48
C ALA A 71 -8.83 -1.74 -17.21
N CYS A 72 -8.37 -2.56 -16.27
CA CYS A 72 -9.01 -2.76 -14.97
C CYS A 72 -9.10 -1.43 -14.19
N MET A 73 -8.00 -0.69 -14.08
CA MET A 73 -7.99 0.56 -13.33
C MET A 73 -8.87 1.65 -13.96
N LYS A 74 -8.95 1.70 -15.30
CA LYS A 74 -9.92 2.56 -16.02
C LYS A 74 -11.37 2.19 -15.69
N ALA A 75 -11.69 0.90 -15.67
CA ALA A 75 -13.03 0.43 -15.31
C ALA A 75 -13.37 0.76 -13.86
N LEU A 76 -12.42 0.58 -12.93
CA LEU A 76 -12.59 0.94 -11.52
C LEU A 76 -12.79 2.46 -11.35
N HIS A 77 -11.98 3.27 -12.02
CA HIS A 77 -12.11 4.73 -12.00
C HIS A 77 -13.47 5.20 -12.54
N ALA A 78 -13.92 4.64 -13.67
CA ALA A 78 -15.22 4.97 -14.27
C ALA A 78 -16.41 4.66 -13.34
N ASN A 79 -16.26 3.66 -12.46
CA ASN A 79 -17.28 3.22 -11.50
C ASN A 79 -16.95 3.59 -10.05
N GLN A 80 -16.05 4.57 -9.84
CA GLN A 80 -15.51 4.89 -8.52
C GLN A 80 -16.58 5.21 -7.47
N ARG A 81 -17.69 5.84 -7.89
CA ARG A 81 -18.80 6.21 -6.99
C ARG A 81 -19.39 4.97 -6.30
N ILE A 82 -19.73 3.96 -7.09
CA ILE A 82 -20.32 2.71 -6.58
C ILE A 82 -19.34 2.00 -5.64
N ILE A 83 -18.05 2.00 -5.99
CA ILE A 83 -17.00 1.40 -5.17
C ILE A 83 -16.87 2.13 -3.83
N LEU A 84 -16.81 3.46 -3.83
CA LEU A 84 -16.69 4.28 -2.63
C LEU A 84 -17.92 4.13 -1.72
N ASP A 85 -19.13 4.21 -2.28
CA ASP A 85 -20.38 4.05 -1.54
C ASP A 85 -20.46 2.65 -0.89
N THR A 86 -20.00 1.61 -1.60
CA THR A 86 -19.94 0.24 -1.06
C THR A 86 -18.93 0.13 0.07
N LEU A 87 -17.72 0.67 -0.12
CA LEU A 87 -16.67 0.62 0.91
C LEU A 87 -17.00 1.48 2.12
N GLU A 88 -17.76 2.57 1.96
CA GLU A 88 -18.24 3.39 3.07
C GLU A 88 -19.04 2.55 4.07
N VAL A 89 -19.96 1.71 3.57
CA VAL A 89 -20.71 0.76 4.42
C VAL A 89 -19.75 -0.16 5.18
N PHE A 90 -18.79 -0.78 4.48
CA PHE A 90 -17.83 -1.72 5.09
C PHE A 90 -16.94 -1.09 6.16
N VAL A 91 -16.45 0.13 5.94
CA VAL A 91 -15.53 0.78 6.88
C VAL A 91 -16.28 1.26 8.14
N HIS A 92 -17.59 1.45 8.04
CA HIS A 92 -18.46 1.76 9.17
C HIS A 92 -18.97 0.52 9.93
N GLU A 93 -18.75 -0.69 9.41
CA GLU A 93 -19.13 -1.92 10.12
C GLU A 93 -18.13 -2.26 11.25
N PRO A 94 -18.62 -2.41 12.51
CA PRO A 94 -17.77 -2.63 13.69
C PRO A 94 -17.20 -4.05 13.80
N LEU A 95 -17.49 -4.94 12.85
CA LEU A 95 -17.05 -6.34 12.87
C LEU A 95 -15.64 -6.56 12.31
N MET A 96 -15.03 -5.54 11.72
CA MET A 96 -13.69 -5.63 11.15
C MET A 96 -12.63 -5.70 12.27
N GLU A 97 -12.05 -6.88 12.47
CA GLU A 97 -11.08 -7.18 13.55
C GLU A 97 -9.91 -6.19 13.59
N TRP A 98 -9.37 -5.82 12.43
CA TRP A 98 -8.25 -4.87 12.32
C TRP A 98 -8.64 -3.43 12.68
N VAL A 99 -9.89 -3.02 12.40
CA VAL A 99 -10.40 -1.70 12.81
C VAL A 99 -10.47 -1.62 14.33
N ALA A 100 -10.95 -2.69 14.97
CA ALA A 100 -11.00 -2.80 16.42
C ALA A 100 -9.60 -2.79 17.06
N GLU A 101 -8.61 -3.45 16.44
CA GLU A 101 -7.21 -3.42 16.89
C GLU A 101 -6.64 -1.99 16.86
N VAL A 102 -6.78 -1.28 15.73
CA VAL A 102 -6.25 0.08 15.57
C VAL A 102 -6.95 1.07 16.50
N GLN A 103 -8.28 0.93 16.68
CA GLN A 103 -9.04 1.78 17.61
C GLN A 103 -8.67 1.53 19.08
N LYS A 104 -8.55 0.27 19.50
CA LYS A 104 -8.08 -0.09 20.86
C LYS A 104 -6.69 0.47 21.13
N GLU A 105 -5.79 0.44 20.15
CA GLU A 105 -4.44 0.95 20.29
C GLU A 105 -4.43 2.48 20.44
N LYS A 106 -5.25 3.21 19.65
CA LYS A 106 -5.44 4.67 19.80
C LYS A 106 -6.01 5.04 21.17
N GLY A 107 -6.98 4.29 21.69
CA GLY A 107 -7.56 4.51 23.02
C GLY A 107 -6.54 4.33 24.17
N ARG A 108 -5.54 3.45 24.01
CA ARG A 108 -4.48 3.21 25.00
C ARG A 108 -3.40 4.29 25.04
N LEU A 109 -3.28 5.09 23.98
CA LEU A 109 -2.25 6.14 23.84
C LEU A 109 -2.69 7.51 24.39
N GLY A 110 -3.87 7.62 25.01
CA GLY A 110 -4.24 8.77 25.84
C GLY A 110 -4.58 10.06 25.07
N GLY A 111 -5.56 10.01 24.16
CA GLY A 111 -6.20 11.21 23.60
C GLY A 111 -7.58 11.42 24.20
N SER A 112 -7.68 12.27 25.21
CA SER A 112 -8.92 12.76 25.79
C SER A 112 -9.54 13.85 24.92
N ASP A 113 -10.17 13.47 23.81
CA ASP A 113 -11.09 14.36 23.09
C ASP A 113 -12.40 13.62 22.84
N GLU A 114 -13.26 13.61 23.85
CA GLU A 114 -14.64 13.12 23.78
C GLU A 114 -15.59 14.08 23.03
N SER A 115 -15.08 15.04 22.25
CA SER A 115 -15.90 16.11 21.66
C SER A 115 -16.10 16.10 20.13
N GLU A 116 -15.50 15.17 19.37
CA GLU A 116 -15.80 15.03 17.92
C GLU A 116 -16.52 13.73 17.58
N THR A 117 -17.85 13.82 17.56
CA THR A 117 -18.81 12.80 17.14
C THR A 117 -18.78 12.54 15.63
N LYS A 118 -17.74 11.85 15.13
CA LYS A 118 -17.73 10.99 13.93
C LYS A 118 -16.36 10.30 13.84
N PRO A 119 -16.29 9.02 13.43
CA PRO A 119 -15.01 8.33 13.39
C PRO A 119 -14.17 8.93 12.24
N ARG A 120 -13.16 9.74 12.58
CA ARG A 120 -12.19 10.33 11.65
C ARG A 120 -11.46 9.27 10.83
N TYR A 121 -11.31 8.07 11.40
CA TYR A 121 -10.59 6.95 10.82
C TYR A 121 -11.20 6.41 9.51
N PRO A 122 -12.51 6.05 9.44
CA PRO A 122 -13.19 5.70 8.21
C PRO A 122 -13.00 6.68 7.04
N LYS A 123 -13.19 7.98 7.30
CA LYS A 123 -13.04 9.01 6.28
C LYS A 123 -11.65 9.01 5.67
N GLU A 124 -10.61 8.96 6.50
CA GLU A 124 -9.24 8.97 6.02
C GLU A 124 -8.90 7.73 5.17
N LYS A 125 -9.48 6.56 5.49
CA LYS A 125 -9.32 5.34 4.68
C LYS A 125 -10.00 5.48 3.31
N LEU A 126 -11.22 6.01 3.29
CA LEU A 126 -11.96 6.26 2.04
C LEU A 126 -11.25 7.30 1.17
N THR A 127 -10.69 8.36 1.76
CA THR A 127 -9.86 9.33 1.03
C THR A 127 -8.67 8.66 0.35
N ALA A 128 -7.97 7.74 1.02
CA ALA A 128 -6.87 7.00 0.40
C ALA A 128 -7.35 6.13 -0.77
N VAL A 129 -8.52 5.48 -0.66
CA VAL A 129 -9.13 4.70 -1.76
C VAL A 129 -9.50 5.62 -2.93
N GLU A 130 -10.15 6.74 -2.66
CA GLU A 130 -10.55 7.73 -3.67
C GLU A 130 -9.34 8.27 -4.42
N MET A 131 -8.26 8.60 -3.71
CA MET A 131 -7.00 8.99 -4.33
C MET A 131 -6.43 7.89 -5.23
N LYS A 132 -6.41 6.64 -4.76
CA LYS A 132 -5.96 5.49 -5.56
C LYS A 132 -6.79 5.34 -6.84
N LEU A 133 -8.10 5.53 -6.79
CA LEU A 133 -9.01 5.50 -7.94
C LEU A 133 -8.85 6.70 -8.88
N ASN A 134 -8.49 7.87 -8.36
CA ASN A 134 -8.25 9.09 -9.14
C ASN A 134 -6.78 9.27 -9.53
N HIS A 135 -6.13 8.16 -9.86
CA HIS A 135 -4.77 8.08 -10.41
C HIS A 135 -3.71 8.90 -9.63
N TYR A 136 -3.87 9.05 -8.32
CA TYR A 136 -2.81 9.64 -7.49
C TYR A 136 -1.59 8.73 -7.43
N HIS A 137 -0.43 9.38 -7.37
CA HIS A 137 0.87 8.74 -7.26
C HIS A 137 0.92 7.84 -6.01
N PRO A 138 1.40 6.58 -6.11
CA PRO A 138 1.31 5.64 -5.01
C PRO A 138 2.20 5.98 -3.80
N VAL A 139 3.38 6.58 -4.04
CA VAL A 139 4.36 6.90 -2.98
C VAL A 139 3.79 7.81 -1.88
N PRO A 140 3.21 9.00 -2.17
CA PRO A 140 2.59 9.83 -1.13
C PRO A 140 1.53 9.10 -0.32
N ILE A 141 0.73 8.24 -0.94
CA ILE A 141 -0.34 7.51 -0.27
C ILE A 141 0.25 6.51 0.74
N THR A 142 1.20 5.68 0.32
CA THR A 142 1.89 4.73 1.21
C THR A 142 2.69 5.47 2.29
N ALA A 143 3.27 6.63 1.99
CA ALA A 143 3.97 7.45 2.97
C ALA A 143 3.03 8.00 4.06
N GLN A 144 1.83 8.44 3.69
CA GLN A 144 0.80 8.89 4.63
C GLN A 144 0.26 7.74 5.50
N GLU A 145 0.14 6.53 4.94
CA GLU A 145 -0.20 5.31 5.70
C GLU A 145 0.93 5.00 6.72
N LEU A 146 2.20 5.07 6.30
CA LEU A 146 3.38 4.87 7.15
C LEU A 146 3.51 5.91 8.27
N ASP A 147 3.17 7.17 8.00
CA ASP A 147 3.27 8.25 9.01
C ASP A 147 2.40 7.97 10.24
N ARG A 148 1.26 7.30 10.03
CA ARG A 148 0.32 6.89 11.08
C ARG A 148 0.80 5.69 11.89
N ASN A 149 1.84 4.99 11.43
CA ASN A 149 2.35 3.80 12.09
C ASN A 149 3.08 4.13 13.39
N THR A 150 2.61 3.61 14.51
CA THR A 150 3.18 3.87 15.84
C THR A 150 4.16 2.80 16.31
N LYS A 151 4.30 1.70 15.55
CA LYS A 151 5.09 0.52 15.92
C LYS A 151 6.47 0.50 15.28
N VAL A 152 6.63 1.08 14.08
CA VAL A 152 7.87 1.04 13.30
C VAL A 152 9.05 1.61 14.08
N ASP A 153 8.96 2.84 14.57
CA ASP A 153 10.07 3.46 15.32
C ASP A 153 10.39 2.68 16.60
N LYS A 154 9.36 2.25 17.34
CA LYS A 154 9.52 1.43 18.56
C LYS A 154 10.21 0.10 18.28
N THR A 155 9.89 -0.52 17.14
CA THR A 155 10.46 -1.81 16.74
C THR A 155 11.92 -1.68 16.38
N VAL A 156 12.27 -0.63 15.63
CA VAL A 156 13.67 -0.33 15.30
C VAL A 156 14.46 0.01 16.56
N GLN A 157 13.92 0.84 17.46
CA GLN A 157 14.58 1.22 18.71
C GLN A 157 14.92 0.04 19.63
N LYS A 158 14.16 -1.06 19.58
CA LYS A 158 14.48 -2.29 20.34
C LYS A 158 15.78 -2.95 19.89
N VAL A 159 16.13 -2.82 18.62
CA VAL A 159 17.33 -3.44 18.02
C VAL A 159 18.45 -2.42 17.84
N ARG A 160 18.09 -1.16 17.58
CA ARG A 160 18.98 -0.02 17.32
C ARG A 160 18.52 1.20 18.11
N PRO A 161 18.86 1.28 19.41
CA PRO A 161 18.41 2.37 20.29
C PRO A 161 18.90 3.77 19.87
N ASP A 162 19.97 3.83 19.07
CA ASP A 162 20.51 5.07 18.51
C ASP A 162 19.60 5.71 17.45
N ILE A 163 18.73 4.92 16.81
CA ILE A 163 17.81 5.40 15.78
C ILE A 163 16.48 5.80 16.41
N ARG A 164 16.27 7.11 16.58
CA ARG A 164 15.03 7.65 17.17
C ARG A 164 13.86 7.69 16.19
N ASN A 165 14.11 8.01 14.92
CA ASN A 165 13.07 8.13 13.89
C ASN A 165 13.58 7.52 12.56
N ILE A 166 13.02 6.37 12.19
CA ILE A 166 13.43 5.64 10.97
C ILE A 166 12.55 6.03 9.77
N LYS A 167 11.33 6.55 9.98
CA LYS A 167 10.36 6.79 8.91
C LYS A 167 10.89 7.63 7.73
N PRO A 168 11.67 8.72 7.91
CA PRO A 168 12.27 9.44 6.79
C PRO A 168 13.17 8.57 5.89
N HIS A 169 13.88 7.61 6.49
CA HIS A 169 14.73 6.67 5.74
C HIS A 169 13.88 5.66 4.96
N ILE A 170 12.76 5.21 5.55
CA ILE A 170 11.80 4.34 4.87
C ILE A 170 11.13 5.08 3.71
N LYS A 171 10.76 6.35 3.89
CA LYS A 171 10.21 7.19 2.82
C LYS A 171 11.19 7.37 1.66
N LYS A 172 12.50 7.50 1.93
CA LYS A 172 13.52 7.50 0.87
C LYS A 172 13.53 6.20 0.05
N VAL A 173 13.43 5.05 0.72
CA VAL A 173 13.31 3.74 0.04
C VAL A 173 12.03 3.67 -0.79
N LEU A 174 10.92 4.16 -0.24
CA LEU A 174 9.62 4.19 -0.92
C LEU A 174 9.63 5.07 -2.17
N ILE A 175 10.24 6.27 -2.10
CA ILE A 175 10.41 7.17 -3.26
C ILE A 175 11.18 6.48 -4.38
N GLY A 176 12.19 5.69 -4.04
CA GLY A 176 13.09 5.07 -5.01
C GLY A 176 14.27 5.96 -5.35
N ASP A 177 15.06 5.52 -6.33
CA ASP A 177 16.26 6.22 -6.78
C ASP A 177 16.03 6.94 -8.12
N ARG A 178 17.10 7.52 -8.69
CA ARG A 178 17.00 8.25 -9.97
C ARG A 178 16.66 7.35 -11.17
N ALA A 179 16.78 6.02 -11.03
CA ALA A 179 16.41 5.07 -12.07
C ALA A 179 14.92 4.70 -11.97
N SER A 180 14.36 4.64 -10.76
CA SER A 180 12.95 4.32 -10.48
C SER A 180 12.00 5.21 -11.28
N LEU A 181 11.01 4.60 -11.94
CA LEU A 181 9.99 5.34 -12.68
C LEU A 181 9.14 6.19 -11.73
N ARG A 182 8.77 5.64 -10.58
CA ARG A 182 7.97 6.37 -9.59
C ARG A 182 8.71 7.60 -9.03
N ALA A 183 10.03 7.57 -8.93
CA ALA A 183 10.79 8.75 -8.50
C ALA A 183 10.78 9.86 -9.56
N LYS A 184 10.87 9.50 -10.85
CA LYS A 184 10.84 10.44 -11.98
C LYS A 184 9.46 11.09 -12.17
N CYS A 185 8.41 10.40 -11.74
CA CYS A 185 7.02 10.87 -11.81
C CYS A 185 6.61 11.71 -10.60
N LEU A 186 7.49 11.89 -9.61
CA LEU A 186 7.25 12.83 -8.51
C LEU A 186 7.69 14.25 -8.91
N PRO A 187 7.04 15.30 -8.37
CA PRO A 187 7.51 16.67 -8.50
C PRO A 187 8.96 16.82 -8.01
N THR A 188 9.76 17.64 -8.68
CA THR A 188 11.19 17.86 -8.33
C THR A 188 11.42 18.40 -6.92
N ASP A 189 10.39 19.02 -6.33
CA ASP A 189 10.44 19.61 -4.99
C ASP A 189 9.93 18.64 -3.89
N ALA A 190 9.68 17.37 -4.23
CA ALA A 190 9.26 16.36 -3.26
C ALA A 190 10.38 16.09 -2.25
N ASP A 191 10.35 16.78 -1.11
CA ASP A 191 11.30 16.61 -0.02
C ASP A 191 11.14 15.23 0.65
N PRO A 192 12.17 14.35 0.63
CA PRO A 192 12.13 13.07 1.34
C PRO A 192 12.06 13.21 2.86
N HIS A 193 12.37 14.41 3.38
CA HIS A 193 12.37 14.77 4.80
C HIS A 193 11.11 15.51 5.26
N GLY A 194 10.20 15.85 4.33
CA GLY A 194 8.98 16.62 4.56
C GLY A 194 7.69 15.90 4.14
N THR A 195 6.59 16.64 4.03
CA THR A 195 5.29 16.13 3.57
C THR A 195 5.36 15.81 2.07
N LEU A 196 5.40 14.52 1.74
CA LEU A 196 5.11 14.01 0.41
C LEU A 196 3.66 14.38 0.08
N GLU A 197 3.46 15.52 -0.56
CA GLU A 197 2.14 15.98 -0.95
C GLU A 197 1.54 15.05 -2.00
N SER A 198 0.23 14.85 -1.88
CA SER A 198 -0.55 14.07 -2.81
C SER A 198 -0.50 14.70 -4.20
N HIS A 199 0.02 13.95 -5.17
CA HIS A 199 0.13 14.38 -6.57
C HIS A 199 -0.62 13.41 -7.49
N GLN A 200 -1.39 13.92 -8.44
CA GLN A 200 -2.01 13.10 -9.49
C GLN A 200 -1.00 12.77 -10.58
N CYS A 201 -0.93 11.51 -10.98
CA CYS A 201 -0.19 11.12 -12.18
C CYS A 201 -0.80 11.78 -13.43
N ALA A 202 -0.03 11.88 -14.50
CA ALA A 202 -0.50 12.41 -15.78
C ALA A 202 -1.70 11.63 -16.34
N ASP A 203 -1.72 10.31 -16.14
CA ASP A 203 -2.83 9.43 -16.46
C ASP A 203 -2.77 8.13 -15.62
N ILE A 204 -3.76 7.27 -15.83
CA ILE A 204 -3.82 5.93 -15.21
C ILE A 204 -2.63 5.06 -15.63
N ALA A 205 -2.11 5.21 -16.85
CA ALA A 205 -1.01 4.38 -17.33
C ALA A 205 0.29 4.67 -16.54
N GLN A 206 0.58 5.95 -16.30
CA GLN A 206 1.68 6.38 -15.45
C GLN A 206 1.51 5.89 -14.01
N GLN A 207 0.28 5.90 -13.46
CA GLN A 207 0.03 5.34 -12.14
C GLN A 207 0.37 3.83 -12.09
N ILE A 208 -0.07 3.06 -13.09
CA ILE A 208 0.24 1.63 -13.20
C ILE A 208 1.75 1.40 -13.33
N ASP A 209 2.46 2.23 -14.10
CA ASP A 209 3.92 2.15 -14.23
C ASP A 209 4.62 2.36 -12.89
N CYS A 210 4.20 3.37 -12.12
CA CYS A 210 4.73 3.62 -10.78
C CYS A 210 4.45 2.46 -9.82
N LEU A 211 3.29 1.82 -9.95
CA LEU A 211 2.91 0.69 -9.12
C LEU A 211 3.72 -0.57 -9.41
N ILE A 212 3.95 -0.89 -10.69
CA ILE A 212 4.79 -2.01 -11.11
C ILE A 212 6.24 -1.76 -10.67
N ASP A 213 6.76 -0.55 -10.90
CA ASP A 213 8.09 -0.12 -10.46
C ASP A 213 8.25 -0.29 -8.93
N GLN A 214 7.28 0.16 -8.14
CA GLN A 214 7.29 -0.01 -6.68
C GLN A 214 7.17 -1.48 -6.25
N ALA A 215 6.32 -2.28 -6.90
CA ALA A 215 6.09 -3.68 -6.53
C ALA A 215 7.30 -4.59 -6.80
N THR A 216 8.12 -4.21 -7.79
CA THR A 216 9.29 -4.98 -8.24
C THR A 216 10.63 -4.42 -7.75
N ASP A 217 10.61 -3.33 -6.98
CA ASP A 217 11.84 -2.70 -6.50
C ASP A 217 12.58 -3.60 -5.48
N LEU A 218 13.79 -4.03 -5.84
CA LEU A 218 14.64 -4.87 -5.00
C LEU A 218 15.03 -4.21 -3.67
N THR A 219 15.08 -2.88 -3.61
CA THR A 219 15.33 -2.11 -2.38
C THR A 219 14.16 -2.24 -1.42
N ILE A 220 12.94 -2.29 -1.93
CA ILE A 220 11.73 -2.53 -1.13
C ILE A 220 11.62 -4.00 -0.75
N LEU A 221 11.71 -4.90 -1.74
CA LEU A 221 11.61 -6.35 -1.55
C LEU A 221 12.66 -6.88 -0.56
N GLY A 222 13.92 -6.41 -0.66
CA GLY A 222 15.01 -6.82 0.22
C GLY A 222 14.88 -6.32 1.68
N ARG A 223 13.91 -5.45 1.98
CA ARG A 223 13.66 -4.90 3.33
C ARG A 223 12.27 -5.26 3.87
N THR A 224 11.54 -6.12 3.16
CA THR A 224 10.24 -6.63 3.56
C THR A 224 10.38 -7.73 4.63
N TRP A 225 9.30 -7.96 5.38
CA TRP A 225 9.26 -9.03 6.38
C TRP A 225 9.57 -10.41 5.78
N ILE A 226 10.40 -11.21 6.44
CA ILE A 226 10.90 -12.48 5.90
C ILE A 226 9.80 -13.48 5.58
N GLY A 227 8.74 -13.54 6.39
CA GLY A 227 7.58 -14.43 6.17
C GLY A 227 6.72 -14.03 4.97
N TRP A 228 6.89 -12.81 4.45
CA TRP A 228 6.27 -12.41 3.19
C TRP A 228 6.95 -13.10 1.98
N MET A 229 8.16 -13.63 2.18
CA MET A 229 8.95 -14.35 1.17
C MET A 229 9.13 -13.57 -0.14
N PRO A 230 9.77 -12.39 -0.10
CA PRO A 230 9.91 -11.51 -1.27
C PRO A 230 10.85 -12.03 -2.35
N PHE A 231 11.70 -13.00 -2.00
CA PHE A 231 12.68 -13.63 -2.89
C PHE A 231 12.07 -14.73 -3.77
N LEU A 232 10.84 -15.17 -3.46
CA LEU A 232 10.05 -16.06 -4.30
C LEU A 232 9.10 -15.24 -5.16
#